data_AF-A0A961T9Z3-F1
#
_entry.id   AF-A0A961T9Z3-F1
#
_cell.length_a   1.000
_cell.length_b   1.000
_cell.length_c   1.000
_cell.angle_alpha   90.00
_cell.angle_beta   90.00
_cell.angle_gamma   90.00
#
_symmetry.space_group_name_H-M   'P 1'
#
loop_
_entity.id
_entity.type
_entity.pdbx_description
1 polymer ?
#
loop_
_entity_poly.entity_id
_entity_poly.type
_entity_poly.pdbx_seq_one_letter_code
_entity_poly.pdbx_strand_id
1 'polypeptide(L)'
;AVAAWLENVAIGVTGATLFDTVMNRIGDPFFGVTLNPGHLIHLDEWMHSPVSRNSDTRLGSHMAFQVDIIPATGSPWFTANMEDGIALLDERGRAEFAERWPQARERIQARRSFMQEELGIALHEEVMPFSNLASHLAPFWLSPDLAFTLR
;
A
#
# COMPACT_ATOMS: atom_id res chain seq x y z
N ALA A 1 2.69 -6.64 -7.71
CA ALA A 1 3.51 -5.49 -7.29
C ALA A 1 3.02 -4.91 -5.96
N VAL A 2 1.73 -4.56 -5.86
CA VAL A 2 1.11 -4.01 -4.64
C VAL A 2 1.34 -4.85 -3.39
N ALA A 3 1.06 -6.16 -3.44
CA ALA A 3 1.29 -7.03 -2.29
C ALA A 3 2.74 -6.99 -1.81
N ALA A 4 3.71 -7.04 -2.73
CA ALA A 4 5.12 -6.92 -2.36
C ALA A 4 5.45 -5.54 -1.75
N TRP A 5 4.84 -4.46 -2.21
CA TRP A 5 4.99 -3.13 -1.60
C TRP A 5 4.47 -3.14 -0.15
N LEU A 6 3.28 -3.70 0.09
CA LEU A 6 2.63 -3.80 1.40
C LEU A 6 3.36 -4.72 2.38
N GLU A 7 3.97 -5.79 1.86
CA GLU A 7 4.77 -6.74 2.66
C GLU A 7 6.16 -6.21 3.00
N ASN A 8 6.66 -5.19 2.30
CA ASN A 8 8.00 -4.62 2.52
C ASN A 8 7.98 -3.21 3.14
N VAL A 9 6.83 -2.54 3.18
CA VAL A 9 6.71 -1.23 3.84
C VAL A 9 6.82 -1.41 5.35
N ALA A 10 7.80 -0.74 5.96
CA ALA A 10 8.06 -0.79 7.38
C ALA A 10 8.81 0.47 7.82
N ILE A 11 8.80 0.75 9.12
CA ILE A 11 9.60 1.83 9.71
C ILE A 11 11.09 1.52 9.50
N GLY A 12 11.85 2.51 9.04
CA GLY A 12 13.28 2.40 8.77
C GLY A 12 13.65 1.93 7.37
N VAL A 13 12.70 1.37 6.60
CA VAL A 13 12.87 1.05 5.18
C VAL A 13 13.08 2.34 4.39
N THR A 14 13.92 2.32 3.36
CA THR A 14 14.13 3.49 2.49
C THR A 14 13.12 3.52 1.35
N GLY A 15 12.83 4.72 0.86
CA GLY A 15 12.00 4.91 -0.31
C GLY A 15 12.46 4.15 -1.55
N ALA A 16 13.78 4.10 -1.80
CA ALA A 16 14.36 3.34 -2.90
C ALA A 16 14.02 1.84 -2.82
N THR A 17 14.06 1.25 -1.63
CA THR A 17 13.74 -0.19 -1.46
C THR A 17 12.31 -0.50 -1.89
N LEU A 18 11.34 0.35 -1.54
CA LEU A 18 9.96 0.17 -1.98
C LEU A 18 9.78 0.44 -3.48
N PHE A 19 10.46 1.46 -4.00
CA PHE A 19 10.46 1.76 -5.42
C PHE A 19 10.97 0.55 -6.23
N ASP A 20 12.13 0.01 -5.88
CA ASP A 20 12.76 -1.13 -6.55
C ASP A 20 11.91 -2.40 -6.39
N THR A 21 11.24 -2.60 -5.26
CA THR A 21 10.33 -3.74 -5.03
C THR A 21 9.21 -3.78 -6.08
N VAL A 22 8.69 -2.62 -6.47
CA VAL A 22 7.66 -2.49 -7.51
C VAL A 22 8.28 -2.60 -8.90
N MET A 23 9.34 -1.85 -9.17
CA MET A 23 9.96 -1.80 -10.50
C MET A 23 10.60 -3.14 -10.91
N ASN A 24 11.10 -3.95 -9.98
CA ASN A 24 11.59 -5.29 -10.28
C ASN A 24 10.49 -6.25 -10.76
N ARG A 25 9.20 -5.89 -10.59
CA ARG A 25 8.05 -6.72 -11.00
C ARG A 25 7.33 -6.16 -12.22
N ILE A 26 7.18 -4.84 -12.30
CA ILE A 26 6.40 -4.15 -13.34
C ILE A 26 7.15 -2.97 -13.98
N GLY A 27 8.47 -2.93 -13.86
CA GLY A 27 9.29 -1.88 -14.45
C GLY A 27 9.61 -2.05 -15.93
N ASP A 28 9.13 -3.13 -16.56
CA ASP A 28 9.22 -3.29 -18.01
C ASP A 28 8.53 -2.10 -18.72
N PRO A 29 9.13 -1.50 -19.76
CA PRO A 29 8.54 -0.39 -20.49
C PRO A 29 7.10 -0.64 -20.98
N PHE A 30 6.72 -1.90 -21.20
CA PHE A 30 5.35 -2.28 -21.54
C PHE A 30 4.32 -1.78 -20.52
N PHE A 31 4.62 -1.86 -19.22
CA PHE A 31 3.69 -1.43 -18.17
C PHE A 31 3.61 0.10 -18.03
N GLY A 32 4.63 0.82 -18.52
CA GLY A 32 4.62 2.29 -18.57
C GLY A 32 4.38 2.96 -17.21
N VAL A 33 4.96 2.43 -16.13
CA VAL A 33 4.87 3.04 -14.79
C VAL A 33 5.70 4.33 -14.77
N THR A 34 5.01 5.49 -14.78
CA THR A 34 5.65 6.81 -14.81
C THR A 34 5.57 7.56 -13.48
N LEU A 35 4.59 7.23 -12.64
CA LEU A 35 4.42 7.79 -11.30
C LEU A 35 5.25 7.01 -10.28
N ASN A 36 5.57 7.68 -9.18
CA ASN A 36 6.17 7.04 -8.02
C ASN A 36 5.17 6.06 -7.39
N PRO A 37 5.57 4.82 -7.03
CA PRO A 37 4.67 3.80 -6.53
C PRO A 37 4.31 4.07 -5.06
N GLY A 38 3.42 5.03 -4.86
CA GLY A 38 2.98 5.54 -3.58
C GLY A 38 3.64 6.85 -3.16
N HIS A 39 2.92 7.60 -2.33
CA HIS A 39 3.34 8.89 -1.81
C HIS A 39 2.73 9.15 -0.43
N LEU A 40 3.28 10.14 0.27
CA LEU A 40 2.69 10.63 1.51
C LEU A 40 1.37 11.36 1.21
N ILE A 41 0.40 11.13 2.09
CA ILE A 41 -0.90 11.80 2.08
C ILE A 41 -1.13 12.55 3.39
N HIS A 42 -1.89 13.64 3.33
CA HIS A 42 -2.37 14.35 4.50
C HIS A 42 -3.68 15.08 4.14
N LEU A 43 -3.84 16.34 4.56
CA LEU A 43 -4.90 17.23 4.08
C LEU A 43 -4.82 17.46 2.56
N ASP A 44 -3.61 17.40 2.01
CA ASP A 44 -3.38 17.34 0.57
C ASP A 44 -3.29 15.89 0.10
N GLU A 45 -3.81 15.63 -1.10
CA GLU A 45 -3.72 14.33 -1.76
C GLU A 45 -2.27 13.89 -1.89
N TRP A 46 -1.38 14.77 -2.36
CA TRP A 46 0.02 14.42 -2.60
C TRP A 46 0.97 15.41 -1.91
N MET A 47 1.53 15.02 -0.77
CA MET A 47 2.45 15.86 0.01
C MET A 47 3.89 15.76 -0.48
N HIS A 48 4.39 14.54 -0.61
CA HIS A 48 5.78 14.23 -0.96
C HIS A 48 5.91 12.75 -1.33
N SER A 49 6.82 12.39 -2.24
CA SER A 49 7.08 10.99 -2.62
C SER A 49 8.42 10.50 -2.09
N PRO A 50 8.48 10.00 -0.83
CA PRO A 50 9.69 9.34 -0.38
C PRO A 50 9.96 8.08 -1.21
N VAL A 51 8.93 7.40 -1.73
CA VAL A 51 9.07 6.22 -2.61
C VAL A 51 9.44 6.66 -4.02
N SER A 52 10.73 6.85 -4.27
CA SER A 52 11.26 7.23 -5.58
C SER A 52 12.64 6.60 -5.82
N ARG A 53 13.07 6.57 -7.07
CA ARG A 53 14.37 6.02 -7.47
C ARG A 53 15.50 6.68 -6.68
N ASN A 54 16.39 5.86 -6.10
CA ASN A 54 17.54 6.30 -5.31
C ASN A 54 17.20 7.14 -4.05
N SER A 55 15.93 7.17 -3.61
CA SER A 55 15.55 7.85 -2.37
C SER A 55 16.18 7.18 -1.14
N ASP A 56 16.96 7.95 -0.40
CA ASP A 56 17.56 7.60 0.88
C ASP A 56 16.64 7.93 2.08
N THR A 57 15.47 8.52 1.81
CA THR A 57 14.50 8.86 2.86
C THR A 57 14.01 7.59 3.54
N ARG A 58 14.27 7.50 4.85
CA ARG A 58 13.78 6.42 5.70
C ARG A 58 12.35 6.71 6.14
N LEU A 59 11.50 5.69 6.03
CA LEU A 59 10.12 5.78 6.48
C LEU A 59 10.06 5.77 8.00
N GLY A 60 9.15 6.56 8.56
CA GLY A 60 9.03 6.77 10.00
C GLY A 60 7.61 6.54 10.51
N SER A 61 7.51 6.40 11.82
CA SER A 61 6.23 6.46 12.54
C SER A 61 5.51 7.79 12.23
N HIS A 62 4.18 7.74 12.21
CA HIS A 62 3.27 8.85 11.86
C HIS A 62 3.23 9.26 10.39
N MET A 63 3.89 8.52 9.49
CA MET A 63 3.72 8.73 8.05
C MET A 63 2.46 8.01 7.53
N ALA A 64 1.58 8.75 6.86
CA ALA A 64 0.44 8.19 6.13
C ALA A 64 0.77 8.12 4.64
N PHE A 65 0.42 7.00 4.00
CA PHE A 65 0.70 6.74 2.60
C PHE A 65 -0.56 6.39 1.84
N GLN A 66 -0.61 6.88 0.61
CA GLN A 66 -1.35 6.23 -0.45
C GLN A 66 -0.39 5.28 -1.13
N VAL A 67 -0.72 3.99 -1.10
CA VAL A 67 -0.23 3.03 -2.07
C VAL A 67 -0.85 3.45 -3.39
N ASP A 68 -0.04 3.74 -4.39
CA ASP A 68 -0.52 4.22 -5.68
C ASP A 68 0.31 3.59 -6.79
N ILE A 69 -0.22 2.54 -7.42
CA ILE A 69 0.48 1.83 -8.50
C ILE A 69 -0.45 1.81 -9.72
N ILE A 70 -0.12 2.68 -10.67
CA ILE A 70 -0.87 2.91 -11.91
C ILE A 70 0.02 2.63 -13.11
N PRO A 71 0.02 1.40 -13.65
CA PRO A 71 0.60 1.13 -14.96
C PRO A 71 -0.20 1.85 -16.05
N ALA A 72 0.50 2.43 -17.01
CA ALA A 72 -0.11 3.09 -18.16
C ALA A 72 0.62 2.64 -19.43
N THR A 73 0.12 1.60 -20.08
CA THR A 73 0.83 0.90 -21.17
C THR A 73 1.10 1.75 -22.42
N GLY A 74 0.48 2.93 -22.52
CA GLY A 74 0.55 3.78 -23.73
C GLY A 74 -0.04 3.11 -24.97
N SER A 75 -0.77 2.02 -24.80
CA SER A 75 -1.43 1.25 -25.85
C SER A 75 -2.95 1.35 -25.74
N PRO A 76 -3.73 0.82 -26.70
CA PRO A 76 -5.18 0.71 -26.57
C PRO A 76 -5.65 -0.22 -25.44
N TRP A 77 -4.73 -0.96 -24.79
CA TRP A 77 -5.04 -1.91 -23.72
C TRP A 77 -4.94 -1.25 -22.34
N PHE A 78 -5.94 -1.54 -21.50
CA PHE A 78 -5.99 -1.07 -20.12
C PHE A 78 -5.35 -2.09 -19.16
N THR A 79 -4.77 -1.56 -18.09
CA THR A 79 -4.25 -2.31 -16.94
C THR A 79 -5.12 -2.08 -15.72
N ALA A 80 -4.92 -2.92 -14.70
CA ALA A 80 -5.51 -2.68 -13.38
C ALA A 80 -4.62 -1.73 -12.59
N ASN A 81 -5.24 -0.69 -12.04
CA ASN A 81 -4.64 0.17 -11.03
C ASN A 81 -5.02 -0.35 -9.65
N MET A 82 -4.17 -0.10 -8.67
CA MET A 82 -4.55 -0.32 -7.29
C MET A 82 -4.01 0.79 -6.41
N GLU A 83 -4.94 1.36 -5.66
CA GLU A 83 -4.68 2.39 -4.67
C GLU A 83 -5.21 1.95 -3.32
N ASP A 84 -4.49 2.28 -2.26
CA ASP A 84 -4.87 1.95 -0.89
C ASP A 84 -4.30 2.96 0.12
N GLY A 85 -4.92 3.11 1.29
CA GLY A 85 -4.50 4.04 2.32
C GLY A 85 -4.01 3.32 3.58
N ILE A 86 -2.75 3.56 3.95
CA ILE A 86 -2.13 3.03 5.18
C ILE A 86 -1.49 4.15 6.01
N ALA A 87 -1.17 3.88 7.27
CA ALA A 87 -0.17 4.66 7.99
C ALA A 87 0.81 3.76 8.74
N LEU A 88 1.96 4.31 9.08
CA LEU A 88 2.96 3.68 9.94
C LEU A 88 2.84 4.23 11.35
N LEU A 89 2.74 3.34 12.34
CA LEU A 89 2.79 3.70 13.74
C LEU A 89 3.69 2.72 14.49
N ASP A 90 4.67 3.25 15.22
CA ASP A 90 5.46 2.46 16.17
C ASP A 90 4.59 1.88 17.29
N GLU A 91 5.17 1.04 18.14
CA GLU A 91 4.47 0.38 19.24
C GLU A 91 3.72 1.36 20.16
N ARG A 92 4.34 2.48 20.52
CA ARG A 92 3.71 3.50 21.38
C ARG A 92 2.55 4.17 20.63
N GLY A 93 2.76 4.58 19.38
CA GLY A 93 1.73 5.19 18.55
C GLY A 93 0.52 4.27 18.33
N ARG A 94 0.77 2.97 18.13
CA ARG A 94 -0.31 1.96 18.03
C ARG A 94 -1.08 1.83 19.34
N ALA A 95 -0.40 1.82 20.49
CA ALA A 95 -1.03 1.76 21.80
C ALA A 95 -1.89 3.00 22.11
N GLU A 96 -1.36 4.20 21.84
CA GLU A 96 -2.12 5.45 22.02
C GLU A 96 -3.32 5.53 21.07
N PHE A 97 -3.15 5.12 19.82
CA PHE A 97 -4.25 5.08 18.85
C PHE A 97 -5.35 4.11 19.29
N ALA A 98 -4.94 2.94 19.78
CA ALA A 98 -5.83 1.90 20.28
C ALA A 98 -6.69 2.35 21.47
N GLU A 99 -6.10 3.11 22.39
CA GLU A 99 -6.80 3.64 23.56
C GLU A 99 -7.81 4.73 23.16
N ARG A 100 -7.41 5.65 22.28
CA ARG A 100 -8.24 6.79 21.89
C ARG A 100 -9.36 6.43 20.91
N TRP A 101 -9.11 5.46 20.02
CA TRP A 101 -10.05 5.10 18.95
C TRP A 101 -10.25 3.57 18.85
N PRO A 102 -10.85 2.94 19.89
CA PRO A 102 -10.99 1.48 19.95
C PRO A 102 -11.78 0.90 18.77
N GLN A 103 -12.85 1.56 18.33
CA GLN A 103 -13.62 1.12 17.15
C GLN A 103 -12.83 1.21 15.84
N ALA A 104 -11.92 2.19 15.71
CA ALA A 104 -11.05 2.29 14.55
C ALA A 104 -10.00 1.17 14.57
N ARG A 105 -9.43 0.89 15.74
CA ARG A 105 -8.56 -0.27 15.95
C ARG A 105 -9.23 -1.57 15.53
N GLU A 106 -10.48 -1.81 15.94
CA GLU A 106 -11.21 -3.03 15.56
C GLU A 106 -11.31 -3.19 14.04
N ARG A 107 -11.68 -2.12 13.30
CA ARG A 107 -11.72 -2.16 11.84
C ARG A 107 -10.34 -2.42 11.22
N ILE A 108 -9.28 -1.81 11.76
CA ILE A 108 -7.91 -2.02 11.30
C ILE A 108 -7.51 -3.49 11.49
N GLN A 109 -7.81 -4.09 12.65
CA GLN A 109 -7.51 -5.50 12.90
C GLN A 109 -8.32 -6.43 11.98
N ALA A 110 -9.61 -6.14 11.76
CA ALA A 110 -10.41 -6.92 10.83
C ALA A 110 -9.84 -6.88 9.39
N ARG A 111 -9.36 -5.71 8.94
CA ARG A 111 -8.70 -5.59 7.64
C ARG A 111 -7.37 -6.34 7.58
N ARG A 112 -6.56 -6.26 8.65
CA ARG A 112 -5.31 -7.03 8.75
C ARG A 112 -5.57 -8.53 8.65
N SER A 113 -6.57 -9.03 9.39
CA SER A 113 -7.02 -10.43 9.29
C SER A 113 -7.47 -10.75 7.87
N PHE A 114 -8.35 -9.96 7.26
CA PHE A 114 -8.78 -10.19 5.87
C PHE A 114 -7.61 -10.23 4.87
N MET A 115 -6.69 -9.27 4.94
CA MET A 115 -5.53 -9.22 4.04
C MET A 115 -4.65 -10.46 4.19
N GLN A 116 -4.38 -10.92 5.41
CA GLN A 116 -3.59 -12.11 5.68
C GLN A 116 -4.34 -13.41 5.33
N GLU A 117 -5.58 -13.51 5.80
CA GLU A 117 -6.39 -14.71 5.86
C GLU A 117 -7.20 -14.97 4.58
N GLU A 118 -7.41 -13.97 3.73
CA GLU A 118 -8.13 -14.13 2.46
C GLU A 118 -7.26 -13.77 1.26
N LEU A 119 -6.54 -12.65 1.32
CA LEU A 119 -5.70 -12.20 0.19
C LEU A 119 -4.29 -12.81 0.19
N GLY A 120 -3.81 -13.29 1.35
CA GLY A 120 -2.46 -13.80 1.52
C GLY A 120 -1.38 -12.71 1.60
N ILE A 121 -1.73 -11.48 1.99
CA ILE A 121 -0.83 -10.34 2.11
C ILE A 121 -0.48 -10.13 3.59
N ALA A 122 0.80 -10.31 3.94
CA ALA A 122 1.28 -10.20 5.32
C ALA A 122 1.83 -8.81 5.65
N LEU A 123 1.12 -8.05 6.48
CA LEU A 123 1.56 -6.71 6.89
C LEU A 123 2.46 -6.75 8.13
N HIS A 124 3.55 -5.98 8.08
CA HIS A 124 4.33 -5.64 9.28
C HIS A 124 3.44 -5.04 10.37
N GLU A 125 3.85 -5.22 11.62
CA GLU A 125 3.08 -4.84 12.79
C GLU A 125 2.77 -3.34 12.86
N GLU A 126 3.71 -2.48 12.48
CA GLU A 126 3.54 -1.03 12.41
C GLU A 126 2.62 -0.53 11.29
N VAL A 127 2.23 -1.39 10.34
CA VAL A 127 1.42 -0.99 9.18
C VAL A 127 -0.06 -1.02 9.53
N MET A 128 -0.72 0.12 9.46
CA MET A 128 -2.11 0.33 9.83
C MET A 128 -2.97 0.53 8.57
N PRO A 129 -3.71 -0.48 8.08
CA PRO A 129 -4.61 -0.33 6.93
C PRO A 129 -5.88 0.47 7.27
N PHE A 130 -6.05 1.62 6.62
CA PHE A 130 -7.17 2.53 6.87
C PHE A 130 -8.28 2.47 5.83
N SER A 131 -7.97 2.14 4.58
CA SER A 131 -8.97 2.05 3.51
C SER A 131 -10.00 0.95 3.75
N ASN A 132 -11.21 1.18 3.24
CA ASN A 132 -12.24 0.13 3.20
C ASN A 132 -11.97 -0.93 2.12
N LEU A 133 -11.10 -0.64 1.14
CA LEU A 133 -10.74 -1.61 0.11
C LEU A 133 -9.83 -2.71 0.66
N ALA A 134 -8.90 -2.38 1.56
CA ALA A 134 -7.94 -3.33 2.14
C ALA A 134 -7.27 -4.21 1.06
N SER A 135 -6.82 -3.57 -0.01
CA SER A 135 -6.14 -4.15 -1.17
C SER A 135 -6.96 -5.20 -1.93
N HIS A 136 -8.28 -5.18 -1.76
CA HIS A 136 -9.20 -5.98 -2.55
C HIS A 136 -9.20 -5.49 -4.01
N LEU A 137 -8.87 -6.40 -4.92
CA LEU A 137 -8.94 -6.19 -6.37
C LEU A 137 -9.85 -7.24 -6.99
N ALA A 138 -11.00 -6.82 -7.51
CA ALA A 138 -11.94 -7.71 -8.18
C ALA A 138 -11.39 -8.15 -9.56
N PRO A 139 -11.42 -9.46 -9.90
CA PRO A 139 -11.06 -9.94 -11.22
C PRO A 139 -12.19 -9.60 -12.19
N PHE A 140 -11.94 -8.59 -13.03
CA PHE A 140 -12.93 -7.98 -13.92
C PHE A 140 -14.04 -7.24 -13.15
N TRP A 141 -14.42 -6.04 -13.61
CA TRP A 141 -15.34 -5.13 -12.90
C TRP A 141 -16.72 -5.70 -12.54
N LEU A 142 -17.12 -6.86 -13.08
CA LEU A 142 -18.48 -7.40 -12.98
C LEU A 142 -18.61 -8.64 -12.08
N SER A 143 -17.56 -9.01 -11.33
CA SER A 143 -17.59 -10.15 -10.40
C SER A 143 -17.30 -9.70 -8.97
N PRO A 144 -18.25 -8.99 -8.31
CA PRO A 144 -18.01 -8.38 -6.99
C PRO A 144 -17.80 -9.41 -5.87
N ASP A 145 -18.17 -10.68 -6.10
CA ASP A 145 -17.99 -11.77 -5.14
C ASP A 145 -16.63 -12.48 -5.27
N LEU A 146 -15.75 -12.00 -6.17
CA LEU A 146 -14.42 -12.58 -6.41
C LEU A 146 -13.32 -11.56 -6.11
N ALA A 147 -12.15 -12.04 -5.69
CA ALA A 147 -10.96 -11.25 -5.45
C ALA A 147 -9.72 -11.95 -6.02
N PHE A 148 -8.73 -11.19 -6.49
CA PHE A 148 -7.38 -11.74 -6.66
C PHE A 148 -6.75 -12.03 -5.30
N THR A 149 -6.14 -13.20 -5.16
CA THR A 149 -5.45 -13.64 -3.94
C THR A 149 -4.07 -14.23 -4.28
N LEU A 150 -3.17 -14.31 -3.29
CA LEU A 150 -1.83 -14.91 -3.44
C LEU A 150 -1.77 -16.40 -3.07
N ARG A 151 -2.91 -17.08 -2.99
CA ARG A 151 -3.03 -18.49 -2.58
C ARG A 151 -3.28 -19.43 -3.73
#